data_AF-A0A3D0Z327-F1
#
_entry.id   AF-A0A3D0Z327-F1
#
_cell.length_a   1.000
_cell.length_b   1.000
_cell.length_c   1.000
_cell.angle_alpha   90.00
_cell.angle_beta   90.00
_cell.angle_gamma   90.00
#
_symmetry.space_group_name_H-M   'P 1'
#
loop_
_entity.id
_entity.type
_entity.pdbx_description
1 polymer ?
#
loop_
_entity_poly.entity_id
_entity_poly.type
_entity_poly.pdbx_seq_one_letter_code
_entity_poly.pdbx_strand_id
1 'polypeptide(L)' 'GLTLREKEPGRYKLSARTHAPVDAGALCALFGGGGHARAAGCEIAGTPEEVTEKVLSAAKNALRDLG' A
#
# COMPACT_ATOMS: atom_id res chain seq x y z
N GLY A 1 -5.77 -4.36 6.81
CA GLY A 1 -6.25 -2.97 6.75
C GLY A 1 -5.22 -2.09 6.07
N LEU A 2 -5.67 -1.29 5.10
CA LEU A 2 -4.87 -0.27 4.42
C LEU A 2 -5.40 1.11 4.83
N THR A 3 -4.52 2.04 5.15
CA THR A 3 -4.89 3.41 5.52
C THR A 3 -4.03 4.37 4.73
N LEU A 4 -4.66 5.22 3.94
CA LEU A 4 -4.00 6.29 3.20
C LEU A 4 -4.17 7.61 3.97
N ARG A 5 -3.11 8.38 4.11
CA ARG A 5 -3.14 9.71 4.74
C ARG A 5 -2.38 10.70 3.90
N GLU A 6 -3.04 11.77 3.48
CA GLU A 6 -2.38 12.90 2.83
C GLU A 6 -1.47 13.62 3.83
N LYS A 7 -0.22 13.81 3.44
CA LYS A 7 0.80 14.51 4.22
C LYS A 7 0.97 15.93 3.71
N GLU A 8 1.06 16.06 2.39
CA GLU A 8 1.25 17.30 1.66
C GLU A 8 0.45 17.19 0.36
N PRO A 9 0.12 18.31 -0.30
CA PRO A 9 -0.56 18.29 -1.59
C PRO A 9 0.19 17.41 -2.59
N GLY A 10 -0.44 16.33 -3.00
CA GLY A 10 0.16 15.36 -3.93
C GLY A 10 1.10 14.32 -3.29
N ARG A 11 1.17 14.23 -1.95
CA ARG A 11 2.00 13.27 -1.23
C ARG A 11 1.18 12.53 -0.17
N TYR A 12 1.06 11.22 -0.34
CA TYR A 12 0.22 10.36 0.48
C TYR A 12 1.05 9.28 1.16
N LYS A 13 0.86 9.11 2.46
CA LYS A 13 1.43 8.02 3.24
C LYS A 13 0.44 6.87 3.32
N LEU A 14 0.81 5.72 2.77
CA LEU A 14 0.06 4.48 2.91
C LEU A 14 0.64 3.67 4.07
N SER A 15 -0.23 3.29 5.01
CA SER A 15 0.07 2.33 6.06
C SER A 15 -0.69 1.03 5.79
N ALA A 16 0.03 -0.05 5.58
CA ALA A 16 -0.52 -1.37 5.35
C ALA A 16 -0.32 -2.24 6.58
N ARG A 17 -1.41 -2.87 7.05
CA ARG A 17 -1.36 -3.94 8.03
C ARG A 17 -2.08 -5.15 7.48
N THR A 18 -1.39 -6.26 7.42
CA THR A 18 -1.95 -7.51 6.89
C THR A 18 -1.73 -8.63 7.90
N HIS A 19 -2.48 -9.72 7.69
CA HIS A 19 -2.27 -10.97 8.42
C HIS A 19 -1.90 -12.04 7.39
N ALA A 20 -1.22 -13.08 7.88
CA ALA A 20 -0.86 -14.21 7.05
C ALA A 20 -2.12 -14.79 6.37
N PRO A 21 -2.05 -15.16 5.08
CA PRO A 21 -0.83 -15.27 4.27
C PRO A 21 -0.40 -14.00 3.51
N VAL A 22 -1.12 -12.88 3.63
CA VAL A 22 -0.83 -11.64 2.88
C VAL A 22 0.39 -10.90 3.46
N ASP A 23 1.39 -10.58 2.62
CA ASP A 23 2.58 -9.80 2.99
C ASP A 23 2.40 -8.29 2.71
N ALA A 24 2.30 -7.48 3.76
CA ALA A 24 2.23 -6.02 3.64
C ALA A 24 3.53 -5.38 3.14
N GLY A 25 4.68 -5.96 3.50
CA GLY A 25 6.00 -5.50 3.09
C GLY A 25 6.18 -5.60 1.58
N ALA A 26 5.78 -6.74 1.00
CA ALA A 26 5.78 -6.96 -0.45
C ALA A 26 4.88 -5.95 -1.17
N LEU A 27 3.67 -5.70 -0.65
CA LEU A 27 2.76 -4.68 -1.20
C LEU A 27 3.39 -3.27 -1.17
N CYS A 28 3.95 -2.86 -0.03
CA CYS A 28 4.57 -1.54 0.09
C CYS A 28 5.87 -1.42 -0.72
N ALA A 29 6.59 -2.51 -0.96
CA ALA A 29 7.78 -2.53 -1.80
C ALA A 29 7.48 -2.18 -3.26
N LEU A 30 6.28 -2.54 -3.78
CA LEU A 30 5.83 -2.15 -5.13
C LEU A 30 5.75 -0.62 -5.31
N PHE A 31 5.54 0.11 -4.22
CA PHE A 31 5.43 1.57 -4.21
C PHE A 31 6.72 2.26 -3.74
N GLY A 32 7.83 1.52 -3.66
CA GLY A 32 9.11 2.06 -3.18
C GLY A 32 9.17 2.28 -1.67
N GLY A 33 8.26 1.69 -0.90
CA GLY A 33 8.34 1.62 0.56
C GLY A 33 8.88 0.28 1.05
N GLY A 34 8.53 -0.05 2.29
CA GLY A 34 8.97 -1.29 2.91
C GLY A 34 8.48 -1.45 4.35
N GLY A 35 8.79 -2.59 4.94
CA GLY A 35 8.43 -2.91 6.33
C GLY A 35 8.41 -4.40 6.58
N HIS A 36 7.55 -4.82 7.49
CA HIS A 36 7.37 -6.22 7.87
C HIS A 36 6.18 -6.84 7.15
N ALA A 37 6.18 -8.17 7.03
CA ALA A 37 5.09 -8.94 6.42
C ALA A 37 3.70 -8.64 6.99
N ARG A 38 3.60 -8.20 8.25
CA ARG A 38 2.33 -7.84 8.91
C ARG A 38 2.06 -6.33 9.00
N ALA A 39 3.08 -5.51 8.78
CA ALA A 39 2.98 -4.06 8.93
C ALA A 39 4.05 -3.37 8.09
N ALA A 40 3.64 -2.58 7.10
CA ALA A 40 4.53 -1.86 6.22
C ALA A 40 3.99 -0.46 5.90
N GLY A 41 4.88 0.39 5.41
CA GLY A 41 4.54 1.74 5.00
C GLY A 41 5.21 2.11 3.69
N CYS A 42 4.51 2.91 2.88
CA CYS A 42 5.09 3.53 1.69
C CYS A 42 4.55 4.95 1.53
N GLU A 43 5.27 5.76 0.77
CA GLU A 43 4.85 7.10 0.38
C GLU A 43 4.64 7.12 -1.12
N ILE A 44 3.48 7.61 -1.53
CA ILE A 44 3.05 7.66 -2.92
C ILE A 44 2.86 9.13 -3.28
N ALA A 45 3.53 9.57 -4.33
CA ALA A 45 3.32 10.88 -4.92
C ALA A 45 2.33 10.76 -6.10
N GLY A 46 1.45 11.74 -6.23
CA GLY A 46 0.44 11.78 -7.29
C GLY A 46 -0.85 12.43 -6.82
N THR A 47 -1.86 12.42 -7.69
CA THR A 47 -3.20 12.92 -7.36
C THR A 47 -3.96 11.93 -6.46
N PRO A 48 -4.95 12.40 -5.67
CA PRO A 48 -5.77 11.52 -4.84
C PRO A 48 -6.45 10.41 -5.64
N GLU A 49 -6.91 10.67 -6.87
CA GLU A 49 -7.49 9.63 -7.72
C GLU A 49 -6.45 8.56 -8.11
N GLU A 50 -5.30 8.98 -8.66
CA GLU A 50 -4.24 8.06 -9.10
C GLU A 50 -3.71 7.21 -7.94
N VAL A 51 -3.49 7.84 -6.78
CA VAL A 51 -2.98 7.15 -5.59
C VAL A 51 -4.00 6.12 -5.11
N THR A 52 -5.28 6.47 -5.10
CA THR A 52 -6.35 5.55 -4.71
C THR A 52 -6.44 4.36 -5.66
N GLU A 53 -6.42 4.59 -6.98
CA GLU A 53 -6.43 3.52 -7.97
C GLU A 53 -5.20 2.61 -7.87
N LYS A 54 -4.00 3.19 -7.73
CA LYS A 54 -2.76 2.44 -7.55
C LYS A 54 -2.83 1.53 -6.32
N VAL A 55 -3.24 2.07 -5.17
CA VAL A 55 -3.35 1.32 -3.91
C VAL A 55 -4.40 0.23 -4.02
N LEU A 56 -5.58 0.51 -4.60
CA LEU A 56 -6.64 -0.49 -4.80
C LEU A 56 -6.19 -1.61 -5.73
N SER A 57 -5.51 -1.28 -6.82
CA SER A 57 -5.01 -2.26 -7.79
C SER A 57 -3.97 -3.18 -7.15
N ALA A 58 -3.00 -2.63 -6.42
CA ALA A 58 -2.01 -3.44 -5.71
C ALA A 58 -2.64 -4.30 -4.61
N ALA A 59 -3.61 -3.76 -3.85
CA ALA A 59 -4.32 -4.51 -2.82
C ALA A 59 -5.09 -5.71 -3.43
N LYS A 60 -5.76 -5.50 -4.57
CA LYS A 60 -6.44 -6.59 -5.30
C LYS A 60 -5.46 -7.64 -5.79
N ASN A 61 -4.32 -7.24 -6.36
CA ASN A 61 -3.29 -8.17 -6.80
C ASN A 61 -2.73 -8.99 -5.64
N ALA A 62 -2.42 -8.35 -4.51
CA ALA A 62 -1.92 -9.05 -3.32
C ALA A 62 -2.94 -10.06 -2.73
N LEU A 63 -4.24 -9.82 -2.89
CA LEU A 63 -5.27 -10.79 -2.51
C LEU A 63 -5.41 -11.94 -3.53
N ARG A 64 -5.21 -11.65 -4.81
CA ARG A 64 -5.31 -12.62 -5.90
C ARG A 64 -4.13 -13.60 -5.94
N ASP A 65 -2.93 -13.15 -5.57
CA ASP A 65 -1.71 -13.97 -5.53
C ASP A 65 -1.73 -15.05 -4.42
N LEU A 66 -2.70 -14.96 -3.50
CA LEU A 66 -2.90 -15.89 -2.39
C LEU A 66 -3.88 -17.03 -2.72
N GLY A 67 -4.40 -17.05 -3.95
CA GLY A 67 -5.32 -18.05 -4.48
C GLY A 67 -4.62 -19.16 -5.22
#